data_AF-A0A0F8XNA4-F1
#
_entry.id   AF-A0A0F8XNA4-F1
#
_cell.length_a   1.000
_cell.length_b   1.000
_cell.length_c   1.000
_cell.angle_alpha   90.00
_cell.angle_beta   90.00
_cell.angle_gamma   90.00
#
_symmetry.space_group_name_H-M   'P 1'
#
loop_
_entity.id
_entity.type
_entity.pdbx_description
1 polymer ?
#
loop_
_entity_poly.entity_id
_entity_poly.type
_entity_poly.pdbx_seq_one_letter_code
_entity_poly.pdbx_strand_id
1 'polypeptide(L)' 'MTILINPVEPFLTCYVIKGQSYPALQKLTRFTEVIRENPEIWQALNKSVNTSEMLELDFKTIWENIEY' A
#
# COMPACT_ATOMS: atom_id res chain seq x y z
N MET A 1 -12.54 -9.53 -13.54
CA MET A 1 -11.76 -9.32 -12.30
C MET A 1 -10.35 -9.08 -12.74
N THR A 2 -9.74 -7.99 -12.29
CA THR A 2 -8.39 -7.59 -12.70
C THR A 2 -7.57 -7.32 -11.45
N ILE A 3 -6.29 -7.69 -11.47
CA ILE A 3 -5.35 -7.37 -10.40
C ILE A 3 -4.40 -6.32 -10.96
N LEU A 4 -4.36 -5.16 -10.33
CA LEU A 4 -3.36 -4.14 -10.60
C LEU A 4 -2.17 -4.41 -9.67
N ILE A 5 -0.97 -4.37 -10.23
CA ILE A 5 0.28 -4.60 -9.52
C ILE A 5 1.14 -3.37 -9.68
N ASN A 6 1.67 -2.85 -8.58
CA ASN A 6 2.60 -1.73 -8.57
C ASN A 6 3.83 -2.11 -7.72
N PRO A 7 5.01 -2.33 -8.35
CA PRO A 7 6.23 -2.67 -7.64
C PRO A 7 6.76 -1.45 -6.89
N VAL A 8 7.09 -1.63 -5.61
CA VAL A 8 7.54 -0.58 -4.69
C VAL A 8 8.64 -1.17 -3.84
N GLU A 9 9.82 -1.37 -4.45
CA GLU A 9 10.92 -2.13 -3.85
C GLU A 9 11.21 -1.71 -2.40
N PRO A 10 11.34 -2.67 -1.47
CA PRO A 10 11.36 -4.14 -1.65
C PRO A 10 9.98 -4.84 -1.71
N PHE A 11 8.88 -4.09 -1.78
CA PHE A 11 7.51 -4.60 -1.70
C PHE A 11 6.78 -4.67 -3.05
N LEU A 12 5.66 -5.38 -3.04
CA LEU A 12 4.68 -5.36 -4.11
C LEU A 12 3.34 -4.87 -3.53
N THR A 13 2.80 -3.79 -4.10
CA THR A 13 1.43 -3.37 -3.79
C THR A 13 0.49 -3.91 -4.86
N CYS A 14 -0.69 -4.38 -4.46
CA CYS A 14 -1.69 -4.87 -5.40
C CYS A 14 -3.10 -4.41 -5.03
N TYR A 15 -3.94 -4.26 -6.06
CA TYR A 15 -5.34 -3.87 -5.90
C TYR A 15 -6.24 -4.74 -6.79
N VAL A 16 -7.15 -5.46 -6.15
CA VAL A 16 -8.10 -6.37 -6.81
C VAL A 16 -9.36 -5.60 -7.16
N ILE A 17 -9.70 -5.54 -8.44
CA ILE A 17 -10.83 -4.76 -8.91
C ILE A 17 -11.88 -5.54 -9.67
N LYS A 18 -13.10 -5.07 -9.48
CA LYS A 18 -14.29 -5.41 -10.26
C LYS A 18 -14.91 -4.10 -10.76
N GLY A 19 -14.37 -3.56 -11.86
CA GLY A 19 -14.81 -2.27 -12.40
C GLY A 19 -13.76 -1.61 -13.29
N GLN A 20 -13.81 -0.28 -13.37
CA GLN A 20 -12.92 0.55 -14.19
C GLN A 20 -11.48 0.52 -13.66
N SER A 21 -10.51 0.31 -14.55
CA SER A 21 -9.09 0.20 -14.19
C SER A 21 -8.44 1.54 -13.85
N TYR A 22 -8.89 2.64 -14.44
CA TYR A 22 -8.24 3.94 -14.27
C TYR A 22 -8.38 4.51 -12.83
N PRO A 23 -9.59 4.61 -12.24
CA PRO A 23 -9.73 5.07 -10.85
C PRO A 23 -9.06 4.12 -9.85
N ALA A 24 -9.06 2.83 -10.17
CA ALA A 24 -8.39 1.81 -9.38
C ALA A 24 -6.87 1.98 -9.36
N LEU A 25 -6.28 2.32 -10.51
CA LEU A 25 -4.86 2.62 -10.60
C LEU A 25 -4.53 3.89 -9.81
N GLN A 26 -5.34 4.94 -9.90
CA GLN A 26 -5.15 6.16 -9.10
C GLN A 26 -5.16 5.86 -7.60
N LYS A 27 -6.11 5.04 -7.12
CA LYS A 27 -6.17 4.60 -5.72
C LYS A 27 -4.94 3.80 -5.31
N LEU A 28 -4.49 2.87 -6.14
CA LEU A 28 -3.28 2.07 -5.87
C LEU A 28 -2.01 2.95 -5.82
N THR A 29 -1.88 3.90 -6.75
CA THR A 29 -0.78 4.88 -6.75
C THR A 29 -0.81 5.75 -5.50
N ARG A 30 -1.97 6.30 -5.15
CA ARG A 30 -2.12 7.14 -3.94
C ARG A 30 -1.81 6.37 -2.66
N PHE A 31 -2.33 5.16 -2.54
CA PHE A 31 -2.00 4.24 -1.44
C PHE A 31 -0.49 4.03 -1.30
N THR A 32 0.17 3.76 -2.44
CA THR A 32 1.63 3.57 -2.49
C THR A 32 2.38 4.80 -2.01
N GLU A 33 1.97 5.99 -2.45
CA GLU A 33 2.58 7.26 -2.06
C GLU A 33 2.41 7.51 -0.57
N VAL A 34 1.20 7.40 -0.03
CA VAL A 34 0.91 7.62 1.40
C VAL A 34 1.73 6.69 2.30
N ILE A 35 1.88 5.41 1.93
CA ILE A 35 2.70 4.46 2.68
C ILE A 35 4.18 4.82 2.65
N ARG A 36 4.69 5.23 1.48
CA ARG A 36 6.10 5.59 1.32
C ARG A 36 6.45 6.92 1.99
N GLU A 37 5.53 7.87 1.97
CA GLU A 37 5.70 9.20 2.57
C GLU A 37 5.55 9.18 4.09
N ASN A 38 4.92 8.14 4.66
CA ASN A 38 4.84 7.93 6.10
C ASN A 38 6.10 7.18 6.59
N PRO A 39 7.06 7.86 7.26
CA PRO A 39 8.33 7.23 7.61
C PRO A 39 8.17 6.13 8.65
N GLU A 40 7.19 6.25 9.55
CA GLU A 40 6.93 5.25 10.59
C GLU A 40 6.46 3.92 9.97
N ILE A 41 5.47 3.99 9.08
CA ILE A 41 4.96 2.83 8.35
C ILE A 41 6.05 2.25 7.45
N TRP A 42 6.75 3.10 6.68
CA TRP A 42 7.79 2.65 5.77
C TRP A 42 8.94 1.96 6.50
N GLN A 43 9.39 2.49 7.64
CA GLN A 43 10.43 1.85 8.45
C GLN A 43 9.94 0.54 9.06
N ALA A 44 8.70 0.48 9.54
CA ALA A 44 8.11 -0.75 10.08
C ALA A 44 8.03 -1.86 9.02
N LEU A 45 7.61 -1.50 7.80
CA LEU A 45 7.60 -2.41 6.65
C LEU A 45 9.01 -2.91 6.34
N ASN A 46 10.00 -2.02 6.22
CA ASN A 46 11.39 -2.40 5.92
C ASN A 46 12.00 -3.26 7.04
N LYS A 47 11.66 -3.03 8.30
CA LYS A 47 12.07 -3.89 9.40
C LYS A 47 11.49 -5.30 9.25
N SER A 48 10.20 -5.41 8.91
CA SER A 48 9.54 -6.71 8.73
C SER A 48 10.19 -7.57 7.63
N VAL A 49 10.70 -6.96 6.56
CA VAL A 49 11.44 -7.69 5.51
C VAL A 49 12.68 -8.38 6.07
N ASN A 50 13.39 -7.69 6.96
CA ASN A 50 14.63 -8.19 7.54
C ASN A 50 14.40 -9.20 8.66
N THR A 51 13.27 -9.09 9.38
CA THR A 51 12.96 -9.97 10.52
C THR A 51 12.03 -11.13 10.15
N SER A 52 11.39 -11.09 8.98
CA SER A 52 10.30 -12.01 8.60
C SER A 52 9.14 -12.04 9.61
N GLU A 53 9.01 -11.01 10.44
CA GLU A 53 7.94 -10.89 11.42
C GLU A 53 6.67 -10.32 10.77
N MET A 54 5.51 -10.82 11.20
CA MET A 54 4.23 -10.26 10.80
C MET A 54 4.08 -8.86 11.40
N LEU A 55 3.82 -7.88 10.54
CA LEU A 55 3.57 -6.51 10.95
C LEU A 55 2.07 -6.29 11.19
N GLU A 56 1.69 -6.01 12.44
CA GLU A 56 0.35 -5.56 12.79
C GLU A 56 0.32 -4.03 12.85
N LEU A 57 -0.26 -3.39 11.82
CA LEU A 57 -0.50 -1.94 11.80
C LEU A 57 -1.96 -1.66 12.13
N ASP A 58 -2.22 -0.64 12.97
CA ASP A 58 -3.56 -0.08 13.09
C ASP A 58 -3.88 0.71 11.83
N PHE A 59 -4.70 0.12 10.97
CA PHE A 59 -5.00 0.65 9.65
C PHE A 59 -5.89 1.90 9.69
N LYS A 60 -6.49 2.27 10.83
CA LYS A 60 -7.42 3.40 10.91
C LYS A 60 -6.83 4.70 10.35
N THR A 61 -5.58 4.99 10.69
CA THR A 61 -4.85 6.18 10.24
C THR A 61 -4.49 6.14 8.74
N ILE A 62 -4.37 4.96 8.15
CA ILE A 62 -3.98 4.79 6.74
C ILE A 62 -5.19 5.02 5.83
N TRP A 63 -6.36 4.50 6.19
CA TRP A 63 -7.58 4.61 5.38
C TRP A 63 -8.08 6.04 5.22
N GLU A 64 -7.99 6.87 6.27
CA GLU A 64 -8.39 8.29 6.24
C GLU A 64 -7.59 9.11 5.21
N ASN A 65 -6.37 8.70 4.87
CA ASN A 65 -5.48 9.41 3.95
C ASN A 65 -5.61 8.97 2.49
N ILE A 66 -6.42 7.94 2.20
CA ILE A 66 -6.61 7.36 0.86
C ILE A 66 -7.93 7.83 0.21
N GLU A 67 -8.87 8.39 0.98
CA GLU A 67 -10.21 8.79 0.51
C GLU A 67 -10.36 10.25 0.02
N TYR A 68 -9.27 10.90 -0.41
CA TYR A 68 -9.33 12.22 -1.06
C TYR A 68 -8.91 12.16 -2.52
#